data_AF-A0A1V5JVK1-F1
#
_entry.id   AF-A0A1V5JVK1-F1
#
_cell.length_a   1.000
_cell.length_b   1.000
_cell.length_c   1.000
_cell.angle_alpha   90.00
_cell.angle_beta   90.00
_cell.angle_gamma   90.00
#
_symmetry.space_group_name_H-M   'P 1'
#
loop_
_entity.id
_entity.type
_entity.pdbx_description
1 polymer ?
#
loop_
_entity_poly.entity_id
_entity_poly.type
_entity_poly.pdbx_seq_one_letter_code
_entity_poly.pdbx_strand_id
1 'polypeptide(L)'
;MGPLGGPTCLYALGQASFGAPTARDYAGNPLPADGVRFDDNRLSFSAMGSCNAGTVFLQAGGRACAISLQPASGLAVLRVYDGVWHAARD
;
A
#
# COMPACT_ATOMS: atom_id res chain seq x y z
N MET A 1 3.57 -33.64 -11.89
CA MET A 1 3.40 -33.71 -10.42
C MET A 1 4.15 -32.53 -9.83
N GLY A 2 3.57 -31.49 -9.23
CA GLY A 2 2.17 -31.05 -9.09
C GLY A 2 2.15 -29.49 -9.09
N PRO A 3 0.99 -28.83 -9.18
CA PRO A 3 0.95 -27.38 -9.21
C PRO A 3 1.28 -26.82 -7.82
N LEU A 4 2.22 -25.88 -7.74
CA LEU A 4 2.47 -25.03 -6.56
C LEU A 4 1.35 -23.99 -6.39
N GLY A 5 0.09 -24.42 -6.56
CA GLY A 5 -1.09 -23.62 -6.27
C GLY A 5 -1.38 -23.71 -4.79
N GLY A 6 -0.59 -23.03 -3.96
CA GLY A 6 -1.07 -22.66 -2.63
C GLY A 6 -2.37 -21.86 -2.78
N PRO A 7 -3.26 -21.85 -1.78
CA PRO A 7 -4.49 -21.07 -1.89
C PRO A 7 -4.14 -19.60 -2.09
N THR A 8 -4.29 -19.11 -3.32
CA THR A 8 -4.30 -17.67 -3.58
C THR A 8 -5.52 -17.13 -2.85
N CYS A 9 -5.31 -16.59 -1.65
CA CYS A 9 -6.37 -15.94 -0.92
C CYS A 9 -6.65 -14.60 -1.61
N LEU A 10 -7.58 -14.63 -2.56
CA LEU A 10 -8.08 -13.43 -3.21
C LEU A 10 -9.08 -12.77 -2.26
N TYR A 11 -8.61 -11.80 -1.48
CA TYR A 11 -9.50 -10.95 -0.70
C TYR A 11 -10.14 -9.91 -1.64
N ALA A 12 -11.45 -10.02 -1.85
CA ALA A 12 -12.21 -8.97 -2.50
C ALA A 12 -12.23 -7.74 -1.59
N LEU A 13 -11.86 -6.57 -2.12
CA LEU A 13 -11.82 -5.31 -1.37
C LEU A 13 -13.20 -4.80 -0.93
N GLY A 14 -14.30 -5.49 -1.28
CA GLY A 14 -15.66 -5.13 -0.88
C GLY A 14 -16.02 -3.71 -1.32
N GLN A 15 -16.22 -2.81 -0.35
CA GLN A 15 -16.52 -1.39 -0.59
C GLN A 15 -15.27 -0.51 -0.76
N ALA A 16 -14.08 -1.10 -0.70
CA ALA A 16 -12.83 -0.39 -0.95
C ALA A 16 -12.38 -0.54 -2.41
N SER A 17 -11.71 0.48 -2.91
CA SER A 17 -11.03 0.50 -4.20
C SER A 17 -9.59 0.97 -4.02
N PHE A 18 -8.71 0.63 -4.97
CA PHE A 18 -7.37 1.20 -4.97
C PHE A 18 -7.39 2.68 -5.35
N GLY A 19 -6.47 3.44 -4.77
CA GLY A 19 -6.31 4.87 -5.00
C GLY A 19 -6.70 5.73 -3.79
N ALA A 20 -6.85 7.02 -4.03
CA ALA A 20 -7.25 8.01 -3.03
C ALA A 20 -8.00 9.17 -3.72
N PRO A 21 -8.81 9.95 -2.99
CA PRO A 21 -9.53 11.10 -3.55
C PRO A 21 -8.62 12.29 -3.92
N THR A 22 -7.33 12.24 -3.58
CA THR A 22 -6.32 13.25 -3.92
C THR A 22 -5.42 12.76 -5.05
N ALA A 23 -4.90 13.68 -5.86
CA ALA A 23 -3.92 13.37 -6.90
C ALA A 23 -2.48 13.19 -6.36
N ARG A 24 -2.23 13.52 -5.09
CA ARG A 24 -0.89 13.52 -4.49
C ARG A 24 -0.80 12.74 -3.19
N ASP A 25 0.32 12.06 -2.99
CA ASP A 25 0.61 11.28 -1.79
C ASP A 25 1.12 12.14 -0.62
N TYR A 26 1.46 11.48 0.48
CA TYR A 26 1.98 12.12 1.70
C TYR A 26 3.35 12.77 1.54
N ALA A 27 4.07 12.47 0.45
CA ALA A 27 5.34 13.09 0.08
C ALA A 27 5.18 14.10 -1.07
N GLY A 28 3.95 14.38 -1.52
CA GLY A 28 3.64 15.31 -2.59
C GLY A 28 3.79 14.75 -4.02
N ASN A 29 4.12 13.47 -4.18
CA ASN A 29 4.27 12.86 -5.51
C ASN A 29 2.90 12.50 -6.10
N PRO A 30 2.76 12.46 -7.44
CA PRO A 30 1.55 11.98 -8.09
C PRO A 30 1.16 10.57 -7.63
N LEU A 31 -0.12 10.33 -7.39
CA LEU A 31 -0.61 8.98 -7.12
C LEU A 31 -0.51 8.12 -8.40
N PRO A 32 -0.13 6.85 -8.25
CA PRO A 32 -0.28 5.86 -9.32
C PRO A 32 -1.77 5.71 -9.69
N ALA A 33 -2.06 5.53 -10.99
CA ALA A 33 -3.43 5.37 -11.48
C ALA A 33 -4.12 4.11 -10.93
N ASP A 34 -3.35 3.07 -10.63
CA ASP A 34 -3.80 1.83 -10.02
C ASP A 34 -3.72 1.84 -8.48
N GLY A 35 -3.33 2.98 -7.88
CA GLY A 35 -3.18 3.12 -6.44
C GLY A 35 -2.06 2.27 -5.83
N VAL A 36 -1.13 1.73 -6.62
CA VAL A 36 -0.03 0.89 -6.13
C VAL A 36 1.30 1.45 -6.61
N ARG A 37 2.24 1.63 -5.68
CA ARG A 37 3.61 2.01 -5.99
C ARG A 37 4.56 0.99 -5.43
N PHE A 38 5.08 0.13 -6.28
CA PHE A 38 6.16 -0.79 -5.96
C PHE A 38 7.26 -0.69 -7.02
N ASP A 39 8.48 -0.99 -6.61
CA ASP A 39 9.55 -1.22 -7.57
C ASP A 39 9.29 -2.54 -8.30
N ASP A 40 9.27 -2.50 -9.63
CA ASP A 40 8.97 -3.66 -10.50
C ASP A 40 7.67 -4.42 -10.13
N ASN A 41 6.63 -3.69 -9.69
CA ASN A 41 5.35 -4.26 -9.23
C ASN A 41 5.49 -5.36 -8.15
N ARG A 42 6.59 -5.35 -7.39
CA ARG A 42 6.92 -6.41 -6.44
C ARG A 42 7.30 -5.83 -5.09
N LEU A 43 6.87 -6.50 -4.04
CA LEU A 43 7.42 -6.32 -2.70
C LEU A 43 8.34 -7.50 -2.38
N SER A 44 9.57 -7.20 -1.96
CA SER A 44 10.57 -8.20 -1.59
C SER A 44 11.17 -7.87 -0.24
N PHE A 45 11.31 -8.88 0.61
CA PHE A 45 11.97 -8.77 1.91
C PHE A 45 13.31 -9.50 1.87
N SER A 46 14.31 -8.94 2.54
CA SER A 46 15.58 -9.62 2.79
C SER A 46 15.48 -10.50 4.03
N ALA A 47 16.43 -11.42 4.19
CA ALA A 47 16.56 -12.23 5.40
C ALA A 47 16.81 -11.39 6.67
N MET A 48 17.26 -10.13 6.51
CA MET A 48 17.51 -9.19 7.59
C MET A 48 16.29 -8.33 7.93
N GLY A 49 15.14 -8.55 7.28
CA GLY A 49 13.88 -7.84 7.55
C GLY A 49 13.72 -6.52 6.80
N SER A 50 14.72 -6.06 6.05
CA SER A 50 14.57 -4.92 5.14
C SER A 50 13.71 -5.28 3.92
N CYS A 51 13.15 -4.27 3.25
CA CYS A 51 12.39 -4.45 2.02
C CYS A 51 12.69 -3.35 1.00
N ASN A 52 12.15 -3.46 -0.22
CA ASN A 52 12.06 -2.31 -1.12
C ASN A 52 10.91 -1.38 -0.72
N ALA A 53 10.99 -0.12 -1.13
CA ALA A 53 9.94 0.86 -0.83
C ALA A 53 8.65 0.48 -1.53
N GLY A 54 7.53 0.67 -0.84
CA GLY A 54 6.24 0.35 -1.40
C GLY A 54 5.12 1.15 -0.78
N THR A 55 4.07 1.45 -1.53
CA THR A 55 2.84 2.02 -0.99
C THR A 55 1.62 1.51 -1.73
N VAL A 56 0.62 1.07 -0.98
CA VAL A 56 -0.71 0.78 -1.50
C VAL A 56 -1.67 1.82 -0.98
N PHE A 57 -2.39 2.49 -1.87
CA PHE A 57 -3.42 3.46 -1.57
C PHE A 57 -4.79 2.79 -1.69
N LEU A 58 -5.64 2.99 -0.70
CA LEU A 58 -6.99 2.43 -0.63
C LEU A 58 -7.98 3.54 -0.28
N GLN A 59 -9.18 3.46 -0.85
CA GLN A 59 -10.27 4.37 -0.52
C GLN A 59 -11.59 3.61 -0.33
N ALA A 60 -12.39 4.04 0.64
CA ALA A 60 -13.71 3.50 0.92
C ALA A 60 -14.59 4.59 1.56
N GLY A 61 -15.84 4.73 1.10
CA GLY A 61 -16.82 5.65 1.71
C GLY A 61 -16.33 7.10 1.86
N GLY A 62 -15.57 7.62 0.88
CA GLY A 62 -15.01 8.97 0.91
C GLY A 62 -13.78 9.16 1.81
N ARG A 63 -13.32 8.11 2.49
CA ARG A 63 -12.05 8.09 3.24
C ARG A 63 -10.98 7.42 2.40
N ALA A 64 -9.72 7.77 2.64
CA ALA A 64 -8.59 7.05 2.09
C ALA A 64 -7.54 6.75 3.14
N CYS A 65 -6.82 5.67 2.92
CA CYS A 65 -5.64 5.30 3.66
C CYS A 65 -4.53 4.84 2.70
N ALA A 66 -3.31 4.82 3.22
CA ALA A 66 -2.17 4.29 2.51
C ALA A 66 -1.37 3.39 3.44
N ILE A 67 -0.96 2.21 2.96
CA ILE A 67 -0.05 1.32 3.65
C ILE A 67 1.31 1.53 3.00
N SER A 68 2.22 2.19 3.72
CA SER A 68 3.57 2.51 3.23
C SER A 68 4.62 1.64 3.91
N LEU A 69 5.55 1.09 3.14
CA LEU A 69 6.61 0.21 3.62
C LEU A 69 7.93 0.95 3.65
N GLN A 70 8.59 0.93 4.80
CA GLN A 70 9.88 1.57 5.02
C GLN A 70 11.03 0.62 4.65
N PRO A 71 11.86 0.94 3.65
CA PRO A 71 12.83 0.00 3.09
C PRO A 71 13.83 -0.57 4.10
N ALA A 72 14.41 0.29 4.94
CA ALA A 72 15.48 -0.11 5.84
C ALA A 72 14.99 -0.95 7.03
N SER A 73 13.76 -0.70 7.50
CA SER A 73 13.22 -1.29 8.72
C SER A 73 12.20 -2.41 8.45
N GLY A 74 11.68 -2.51 7.23
CA GLY A 74 10.56 -3.40 6.91
C GLY A 74 9.23 -2.97 7.51
N LEU A 75 9.19 -1.82 8.21
CA LEU A 75 8.00 -1.38 8.92
C LEU A 75 6.90 -0.93 7.95
N ALA A 76 5.69 -1.43 8.19
CA ALA A 76 4.48 -0.94 7.56
C ALA A 76 3.90 0.21 8.39
N VAL A 77 3.74 1.37 7.77
CA VAL A 77 3.08 2.54 8.37
C VAL A 77 1.76 2.76 7.66
N LEU A 78 0.68 2.69 8.44
CA LEU A 78 -0.64 3.10 8.00
C LEU A 78 -0.73 4.63 8.03
N ARG A 79 -1.20 5.21 6.94
CA ARG A 79 -1.50 6.64 6.82
C ARG A 79 -2.97 6.81 6.48
N VAL A 80 -3.57 7.87 6.99
CA VAL A 80 -4.98 8.20 6.76
C VAL A 80 -5.05 9.58 6.11
N TYR A 81 -6.06 9.77 5.26
CA TYR A 81 -6.37 11.03 4.60
C TYR A 81 -7.71 11.58 5.10
N ASP A 82 -7.67 12.74 5.74
CA ASP A 82 -8.81 13.52 6.23
C ASP A 82 -8.80 14.96 5.67
N GLY A 83 -8.20 15.14 4.49
CA GLY A 83 -7.87 16.44 3.89
C GLY A 83 -6.37 16.69 3.86
N VAL A 84 -5.61 16.02 4.74
CA VAL A 84 -4.15 15.92 4.66
C VAL A 84 -3.71 14.52 5.05
N TRP A 85 -2.58 14.05 4.50
CA TRP A 85 -2.03 12.77 4.90
C TRP A 85 -1.34 12.86 6.27
N HIS A 86 -1.66 11.94 7.16
CA HIS A 86 -0.98 11.79 8.44
C HIS A 86 -0.82 10.30 8.79
N ALA A 87 0.18 9.96 9.60
CA ALA A 87 0.33 8.61 10.12
C ALA A 87 -0.85 8.30 11.07
N ALA A 88 -1.45 7.13 10.91
CA ALA A 88 -2.38 6.63 11.92
C ALA A 88 -1.62 6.52 13.25
N ARG A 89 -2.19 7.08 14.31
CA ARG A 89 -1.67 6.88 15.66
C ARG A 89 -2.23 5.57 16.20
N ASP A 90 -1.41 4.84 16.93
CA ASP A 90 -1.83 3.68 17.73
C ASP A 90 -2.81 4.09 18.84
#